data_AF-A0A2N3VMQ0-F1
#
_entry.id   AF-A0A2N3VMQ0-F1
#
_cell.length_a   1.000
_cell.length_b   1.000
_cell.length_c   1.000
_cell.angle_alpha   90.00
_cell.angle_beta   90.00
_cell.angle_gamma   90.00
#
_symmetry.space_group_name_H-M   'P 1'
#
loop_
_entity.id
_entity.type
_entity.pdbx_description
1 polymer ?
#
loop_
_entity_poly.entity_id
_entity_poly.type
_entity_poly.pdbx_seq_one_letter_code
_entity_poly.pdbx_strand_id
1 'polypeptide(L)'
;MTITEAEISAAHRELARALVGHDVYPVEFGAAGEGHPFVRVEDGVIHRFLMDRGQQHDLGTYTDLDEFMYVVAEEATSSIARRWELGQRHKWPEGRDSRIGWVAKQLQLLSTLNPVWAQRFRFTVETRFPGLSLADVDEHPVNESLISRLTPWRVGRGRHR
;
A
#
# COMPACT_ATOMS: atom_id res chain seq x y z
N MET A 1 -21.01 14.25 10.68
CA MET A 1 -19.73 14.76 11.21
C MET A 1 -19.06 15.49 10.07
N THR A 2 -18.49 16.66 10.32
CA THR A 2 -17.74 17.42 9.31
C THR A 2 -16.29 17.00 9.42
N ILE A 3 -15.71 16.45 8.34
CA ILE A 3 -14.30 16.03 8.35
C ILE A 3 -13.42 17.26 8.55
N THR A 4 -12.41 17.14 9.41
CA THR A 4 -11.44 18.21 9.71
C THR A 4 -10.00 17.75 9.49
N GLU A 5 -9.09 18.70 9.29
CA GLU A 5 -7.65 18.42 9.23
C GLU A 5 -7.14 17.74 10.50
N ALA A 6 -7.74 18.06 11.66
CA ALA A 6 -7.40 17.45 12.94
C ALA A 6 -7.79 15.96 13.01
N GLU A 7 -8.95 15.58 12.47
CA GLU A 7 -9.39 14.18 12.38
C GLU A 7 -8.52 13.40 11.41
N ILE A 8 -8.19 13.98 10.24
CA ILE A 8 -7.26 13.37 9.28
C ILE A 8 -5.89 13.16 9.93
N SER A 9 -5.36 14.17 10.60
CA SER A 9 -4.08 14.08 11.31
C SER A 9 -4.09 13.03 12.42
N ALA A 10 -5.20 12.91 13.15
CA ALA A 10 -5.35 11.89 14.19
C ALA A 10 -5.36 10.48 13.59
N ALA A 11 -6.17 10.26 12.54
CA ALA A 11 -6.24 8.98 11.84
C ALA A 11 -4.90 8.59 11.21
N HIS A 12 -4.19 9.55 10.59
CA HIS A 12 -2.85 9.33 10.04
C HIS A 12 -1.83 8.94 11.13
N ARG A 13 -1.87 9.59 12.30
CA ARG A 13 -1.00 9.20 13.42
C ARG A 13 -1.25 7.78 13.90
N GLU A 14 -2.50 7.34 13.99
CA GLU A 14 -2.80 5.96 14.37
C GLU A 14 -2.31 4.96 13.31
N LEU A 15 -2.48 5.28 12.03
CA LEU A 15 -1.92 4.50 10.92
C LEU A 15 -0.39 4.41 11.01
N ALA A 16 0.29 5.54 11.20
CA ALA A 16 1.75 5.58 11.31
C ALA A 16 2.27 4.79 12.52
N ARG A 17 1.56 4.84 13.66
CA ARG A 17 1.87 4.03 14.85
C ARG A 17 1.72 2.53 14.61
N ALA A 18 0.73 2.12 13.82
CA ALA A 18 0.56 0.71 13.48
C ALA A 18 1.63 0.20 12.50
N LEU A 19 2.32 1.10 11.79
CA LEU A 19 3.43 0.81 10.87
C LEU A 19 4.80 1.20 11.44
N VAL A 20 4.96 1.22 12.77
CA VAL A 20 6.22 1.57 13.45
C VAL A 20 7.41 0.81 12.84
N GLY A 21 8.51 1.55 12.61
CA GLY A 21 9.70 1.03 11.96
C GLY A 21 9.72 1.23 10.43
N HIS A 22 8.67 1.85 9.87
CA HIS A 22 8.59 2.23 8.47
C HIS A 22 8.36 3.73 8.29
N ASP A 23 8.98 4.29 7.25
CA ASP A 23 8.71 5.68 6.86
C ASP A 23 7.33 5.77 6.22
N VAL A 24 6.39 6.38 6.93
CA VAL A 24 5.07 6.73 6.41
C VAL A 24 5.08 8.22 6.12
N TYR A 25 4.85 8.59 4.86
CA TYR A 25 4.77 10.00 4.48
C TYR A 25 3.62 10.70 5.23
N PRO A 26 3.83 11.93 5.72
CA PRO A 26 2.77 12.70 6.35
C PRO A 26 1.65 13.00 5.35
N VAL A 27 0.43 13.18 5.86
CA VAL A 27 -0.60 13.90 5.10
C VAL A 27 -0.31 15.39 5.24
N GLU A 28 0.00 16.03 4.13
CA GLU A 28 0.31 17.45 4.09
C GLU A 28 -0.95 18.26 3.78
N PHE A 29 -1.11 19.38 4.47
CA PHE A 29 -2.21 20.33 4.24
C PHE A 29 -1.66 21.55 3.51
N GLY A 30 -2.14 21.76 2.28
CA GLY A 30 -1.57 22.74 1.35
C GLY A 30 -0.33 22.23 0.60
N ALA A 31 0.01 22.90 -0.51
CA ALA A 31 1.07 22.44 -1.41
C ALA A 31 2.45 22.57 -0.73
N ALA A 32 3.11 21.44 -0.44
CA ALA A 32 4.44 21.44 0.18
C ALA A 32 5.61 21.35 -0.81
N GLY A 33 5.34 21.09 -2.09
CA GLY A 33 6.36 20.98 -3.13
C GLY A 33 5.97 20.07 -4.29
N GLU A 34 6.86 19.92 -5.26
CA GLU A 34 6.66 19.00 -6.40
C GLU A 34 6.79 17.53 -5.97
N GLY A 35 5.97 16.66 -6.55
CA GLY A 35 6.01 15.21 -6.34
C GLY A 35 5.34 14.74 -5.04
N HIS A 36 4.80 15.65 -4.23
CA HIS A 36 4.19 15.33 -2.93
C HIS A 36 2.67 15.59 -2.94
N PRO A 37 1.85 14.55 -2.68
CA PRO A 37 0.42 14.74 -2.53
C PRO A 37 0.08 15.57 -1.30
N PHE A 38 -0.86 16.50 -1.45
CA PHE A 38 -1.38 17.31 -0.35
C PHE A 38 -2.90 17.34 -0.36
N VAL A 39 -3.48 17.82 0.74
CA VAL A 39 -4.91 17.85 0.99
C VAL A 39 -5.36 19.29 1.24
N ARG A 40 -6.59 19.59 0.81
CA ARG A 40 -7.40 20.70 1.31
C ARG A 40 -8.72 20.15 1.84
N VAL A 41 -9.21 20.71 2.93
CA VAL A 41 -10.51 20.35 3.49
C VAL A 41 -11.43 21.55 3.37
N GLU A 42 -12.50 21.40 2.60
CA GLU A 42 -13.48 22.45 2.33
C GLU A 42 -14.88 21.88 2.61
N ASP A 43 -15.65 22.52 3.50
CA ASP A 43 -17.00 22.09 3.89
C ASP A 43 -17.12 20.60 4.33
N GLY A 44 -16.05 20.07 4.94
CA GLY A 44 -16.00 18.66 5.37
C GLY A 44 -15.71 17.67 4.23
N VAL A 45 -15.33 18.16 3.06
CA VAL A 45 -14.91 17.36 1.90
C VAL A 45 -13.39 17.43 1.79
N ILE A 46 -12.76 16.27 1.58
CA ILE A 46 -11.32 16.15 1.41
C ILE A 46 -10.99 16.21 -0.08
N HIS A 47 -10.26 17.23 -0.50
CA HIS A 47 -9.74 17.33 -1.86
C HIS A 47 -8.25 17.01 -1.85
N ARG A 48 -7.84 16.01 -2.63
CA ARG A 48 -6.47 15.54 -2.69
C ARG A 48 -5.83 15.94 -4.01
N PHE A 49 -4.64 16.52 -3.93
CA PHE A 49 -3.91 17.04 -5.07
C PHE A 49 -2.47 16.55 -5.10
N LEU A 50 -1.84 16.71 -6.26
CA LEU A 50 -0.40 16.55 -6.46
C LEU A 50 0.11 17.71 -7.31
N MET A 51 1.22 18.32 -6.91
CA MET A 51 1.98 19.19 -7.81
C MET A 51 3.02 18.34 -8.56
N ASP A 52 3.02 18.36 -9.89
CA ASP A 52 4.08 17.76 -10.70
C ASP A 52 4.50 18.74 -11.81
N ARG A 53 5.79 19.09 -11.87
CA ARG A 53 6.37 20.01 -12.87
C ARG A 53 5.58 21.32 -13.02
N GLY A 54 5.27 21.96 -11.90
CA GLY A 54 4.46 23.18 -11.83
C GLY A 54 2.97 23.02 -12.17
N GLN A 55 2.47 21.81 -12.42
CA GLN A 55 1.05 21.53 -12.69
C GLN A 55 0.37 20.89 -11.49
N GLN A 56 -0.84 21.36 -11.15
CA GLN A 56 -1.67 20.74 -10.14
C GLN A 56 -2.54 19.64 -10.77
N HIS A 57 -2.49 18.45 -10.22
CA HIS A 57 -3.32 17.30 -10.59
C HIS A 57 -4.30 16.98 -9.46
N ASP A 58 -5.57 16.76 -9.81
CA ASP A 58 -6.58 16.22 -8.90
C ASP A 58 -6.40 14.71 -8.78
N LEU A 59 -6.19 14.22 -7.56
CA LEU A 59 -6.03 12.80 -7.25
C LEU A 59 -7.31 12.17 -6.69
N GLY A 60 -8.34 12.96 -6.40
CA GLY A 60 -9.62 12.51 -5.89
C GLY A 60 -10.22 13.43 -4.85
N THR A 61 -11.55 13.30 -4.70
CA THR A 61 -12.35 14.00 -3.71
C THR A 61 -13.08 12.96 -2.85
N TYR A 62 -13.08 13.15 -1.53
CA TYR A 62 -13.60 12.18 -0.56
C TYR A 62 -14.53 12.86 0.44
N THR A 63 -15.67 12.22 0.70
CA THR A 63 -16.66 12.67 1.69
C THR A 63 -16.73 11.74 2.91
N ASP A 64 -15.93 10.68 2.89
CA ASP A 64 -15.80 9.68 3.94
C ASP A 64 -14.33 9.58 4.37
N LEU A 65 -14.09 9.69 5.68
CA LEU A 65 -12.74 9.65 6.24
C LEU A 65 -12.11 8.26 6.14
N ASP A 66 -12.89 7.18 6.32
CA ASP A 66 -12.39 5.81 6.18
C ASP A 66 -11.95 5.55 4.73
N GLU A 67 -12.72 6.05 3.76
CA GLU A 67 -12.34 5.93 2.35
C GLU A 67 -11.04 6.67 2.02
N PHE A 68 -10.89 7.91 2.51
CA PHE A 68 -9.65 8.65 2.31
C PHE A 68 -8.46 7.96 3.01
N MET A 69 -8.65 7.50 4.24
CA MET A 69 -7.60 6.82 4.98
C MET A 69 -7.24 5.46 4.39
N TYR A 70 -8.18 4.78 3.74
CA TYR A 70 -7.91 3.59 2.93
C TYR A 70 -6.91 3.91 1.80
N VAL A 71 -7.09 5.02 1.06
CA VAL A 71 -6.17 5.42 -0.02
C VAL A 71 -4.77 5.73 0.54
N VAL A 72 -4.70 6.48 1.65
CA VAL A 72 -3.43 6.77 2.33
C VAL A 72 -2.73 5.49 2.80
N ALA A 73 -3.48 4.55 3.40
CA ALA A 73 -2.96 3.26 3.83
C ALA A 73 -2.47 2.41 2.65
N GLU A 74 -3.22 2.39 1.56
CA GLU A 74 -2.87 1.63 0.36
C GLU A 74 -1.52 2.10 -0.21
N GLU A 75 -1.31 3.41 -0.31
CA GLU A 75 -0.05 3.98 -0.80
C GLU A 75 1.13 3.74 0.15
N ALA A 76 0.94 3.99 1.44
CA ALA A 76 1.96 3.78 2.46
C ALA A 76 2.43 2.31 2.47
N THR A 77 1.47 1.38 2.51
CA THR A 77 1.77 -0.05 2.54
C THR A 77 2.38 -0.54 1.23
N SER A 78 2.00 0.00 0.07
CA SER A 78 2.62 -0.29 -1.23
C SER A 78 4.11 0.09 -1.25
N SER A 79 4.45 1.30 -0.79
CA SER A 79 5.83 1.78 -0.72
C SER A 79 6.70 0.90 0.18
N ILE A 80 6.19 0.59 1.38
CA ILE A 80 6.86 -0.28 2.35
C ILE A 80 7.06 -1.69 1.78
N ALA A 81 6.02 -2.25 1.18
CA ALA A 81 6.04 -3.60 0.64
C ALA A 81 7.03 -3.76 -0.52
N ARG A 82 7.15 -2.76 -1.40
CA ARG A 82 8.14 -2.75 -2.49
C ARG A 82 9.57 -2.67 -1.96
N ARG A 83 9.83 -1.83 -0.96
CA ARG A 83 11.14 -1.73 -0.31
C ARG A 83 11.52 -3.04 0.37
N TRP A 84 10.57 -3.64 1.08
CA TRP A 84 10.74 -4.95 1.70
C TRP A 84 11.04 -6.02 0.65
N GLU A 85 10.25 -6.12 -0.42
CA GLU A 85 10.45 -7.11 -1.48
C GLU A 85 11.84 -6.96 -2.12
N LEU A 86 12.26 -5.73 -2.42
CA LEU A 86 13.59 -5.49 -2.98
C LEU A 86 14.72 -5.99 -2.05
N GLY A 87 14.63 -5.73 -0.75
CA GLY A 87 15.61 -6.20 0.23
C GLY A 87 15.62 -7.72 0.41
N GLN A 88 14.51 -8.37 0.09
CA GLN A 88 14.36 -9.81 0.18
C GLN A 88 14.76 -10.51 -1.12
N ARG A 89 14.47 -9.94 -2.30
CA ARG A 89 14.51 -10.57 -3.64
C ARG A 89 15.58 -11.65 -3.90
N HIS A 90 16.80 -11.48 -3.39
CA HIS A 90 17.90 -12.44 -3.49
C HIS A 90 17.60 -13.85 -2.91
N LYS A 91 16.60 -14.04 -2.03
CA LYS A 91 16.25 -15.37 -1.49
C LYS A 91 15.28 -16.16 -2.40
N TRP A 92 14.96 -15.65 -3.59
CA TRP A 92 14.00 -16.24 -4.52
C TRP A 92 14.66 -16.48 -5.89
N PRO A 93 14.15 -17.43 -6.71
CA PRO A 93 14.68 -17.67 -8.04
C PRO A 93 14.67 -16.42 -8.92
N GLU A 94 15.70 -16.28 -9.76
CA GLU A 94 15.76 -15.22 -10.76
C GLU A 94 14.61 -15.32 -11.78
N GLY A 95 14.15 -14.17 -12.28
CA GLY A 95 13.06 -14.09 -13.24
C GLY A 95 11.66 -14.29 -12.66
N ARG A 96 11.53 -14.50 -11.34
CA ARG A 96 10.24 -14.50 -10.66
C ARG A 96 9.58 -13.12 -10.76
N ASP A 97 8.25 -13.11 -10.92
CA ASP A 97 7.46 -11.90 -10.82
C ASP A 97 7.54 -11.30 -9.40
N SER A 98 8.24 -10.16 -9.27
CA SER A 98 8.42 -9.45 -8.01
C SER A 98 7.11 -8.95 -7.41
N ARG A 99 6.06 -8.80 -8.24
CA ARG A 99 4.73 -8.38 -7.79
C ARG A 99 4.14 -9.34 -6.78
N ILE A 100 4.40 -10.63 -6.90
CA ILE A 100 3.90 -11.63 -5.95
C ILE A 100 4.39 -11.29 -4.53
N GLY A 101 5.67 -10.94 -4.40
CA GLY A 101 6.28 -10.63 -3.11
C GLY A 101 5.73 -9.36 -2.47
N TRP A 102 5.71 -8.26 -3.21
CA TRP A 102 5.24 -7.00 -2.63
C TRP A 102 3.72 -6.98 -2.44
N VAL A 103 2.91 -7.64 -3.27
CA VAL A 103 1.44 -7.66 -3.07
C VAL A 103 1.10 -8.47 -1.82
N ALA A 104 1.78 -9.61 -1.60
CA ALA A 104 1.61 -10.40 -0.39
C ALA A 104 1.97 -9.59 0.86
N LYS A 105 3.10 -8.86 0.81
CA LYS A 105 3.52 -8.01 1.92
C LYS A 105 2.55 -6.84 2.16
N GLN A 106 2.04 -6.22 1.10
CA GLN A 106 1.07 -5.14 1.20
C GLN A 106 -0.24 -5.62 1.84
N LEU A 107 -0.76 -6.79 1.44
CA LEU A 107 -1.93 -7.41 2.06
C LEU A 107 -1.71 -7.69 3.56
N GLN A 108 -0.53 -8.18 3.94
CA GLN A 108 -0.18 -8.42 5.34
C GLN A 108 -0.15 -7.13 6.17
N LEU A 109 0.42 -6.05 5.62
CA LEU A 109 0.42 -4.74 6.28
C LEU A 109 -0.99 -4.16 6.39
N LEU A 110 -1.77 -4.17 5.30
CA LEU A 110 -3.16 -3.72 5.31
C LEU A 110 -4.00 -4.53 6.30
N SER A 111 -3.79 -5.85 6.41
CA SER A 111 -4.54 -6.68 7.36
C SER A 111 -4.21 -6.34 8.81
N THR A 112 -3.04 -5.79 9.09
CA THR A 112 -2.65 -5.30 10.42
C THR A 112 -3.31 -3.96 10.74
N LEU A 113 -3.46 -3.10 9.72
CA LEU A 113 -4.14 -1.81 9.84
C LEU A 113 -5.65 -1.97 9.99
N ASN A 114 -6.27 -2.66 9.02
CA ASN A 114 -7.70 -2.85 8.94
C ASN A 114 -8.03 -4.06 8.02
N PRO A 115 -8.58 -5.17 8.55
CA PRO A 115 -8.93 -6.34 7.75
C PRO A 115 -9.91 -6.08 6.62
N VAL A 116 -10.81 -5.10 6.74
CA VAL A 116 -11.75 -4.72 5.69
C VAL A 116 -11.01 -4.06 4.53
N TRP A 117 -10.03 -3.20 4.82
CA TRP A 117 -9.18 -2.59 3.81
C TRP A 117 -8.33 -3.63 3.07
N ALA A 118 -7.80 -4.63 3.79
CA ALA A 118 -7.08 -5.74 3.17
C ALA A 118 -7.98 -6.54 2.21
N GLN A 119 -9.22 -6.82 2.59
CA GLN A 119 -10.19 -7.48 1.72
C GLN A 119 -10.55 -6.62 0.50
N ARG A 120 -10.78 -5.31 0.70
CA ARG A 120 -11.02 -4.35 -0.39
C ARG A 120 -9.88 -4.38 -1.41
N PHE A 121 -8.64 -4.28 -0.94
CA PHE A 121 -7.46 -4.34 -1.81
C PHE A 121 -7.36 -5.69 -2.53
N ARG A 122 -7.56 -6.80 -1.80
CA ARG A 122 -7.54 -8.16 -2.33
C ARG A 122 -8.46 -8.34 -3.55
N PHE A 123 -9.68 -7.82 -3.51
CA PHE A 123 -10.63 -7.89 -4.63
C PHE A 123 -10.15 -7.18 -5.90
N THR A 124 -9.20 -6.25 -5.77
CA THR A 124 -8.66 -5.48 -6.91
C THR A 124 -7.38 -6.07 -7.49
N VAL A 125 -6.75 -7.04 -6.82
CA VAL A 125 -5.39 -7.51 -7.15
C VAL A 125 -5.27 -7.97 -8.60
N GLU A 126 -6.14 -8.88 -9.04
CA GLU A 126 -6.01 -9.46 -10.40
C GLU A 126 -6.35 -8.43 -11.49
N THR A 127 -7.22 -7.46 -11.20
CA THR A 127 -7.56 -6.37 -12.11
C THR A 127 -6.45 -5.32 -12.20
N ARG A 128 -5.87 -4.93 -11.05
CA ARG A 128 -4.80 -3.92 -10.97
C ARG A 128 -3.44 -4.47 -11.39
N PHE A 129 -3.22 -5.77 -11.22
CA PHE A 129 -1.99 -6.47 -11.58
C PHE A 129 -2.30 -7.62 -12.55
N PRO A 130 -2.59 -7.32 -13.84
CA PRO A 130 -2.86 -8.36 -14.82
C PRO A 130 -1.73 -9.41 -14.87
N GLY A 131 -2.13 -10.68 -14.89
CA GLY A 131 -1.23 -11.83 -14.91
C GLY A 131 -0.68 -12.24 -13.53
N LEU A 132 -1.06 -11.56 -12.45
CA LEU A 132 -0.74 -11.97 -11.09
C LEU A 132 -1.81 -12.91 -10.53
N SER A 133 -1.41 -14.08 -10.04
CA SER A 133 -2.31 -15.05 -9.40
C SER A 133 -2.46 -14.74 -7.91
N LEU A 134 -3.70 -14.59 -7.42
CA LEU A 134 -3.96 -14.46 -5.98
C LEU A 134 -3.48 -15.67 -5.18
N ALA A 135 -3.51 -16.88 -5.75
CA ALA A 135 -3.00 -18.06 -5.09
C ALA A 135 -1.48 -17.98 -4.84
N ASP A 136 -0.72 -17.48 -5.82
CA ASP A 136 0.74 -17.31 -5.67
C ASP A 136 1.07 -16.23 -4.62
N VAL A 137 0.22 -15.20 -4.52
CA VAL A 137 0.31 -14.15 -3.51
C VAL A 137 0.06 -14.71 -2.12
N ASP A 138 -0.98 -15.53 -1.94
CA ASP A 138 -1.34 -16.13 -0.64
C ASP A 138 -0.29 -17.12 -0.13
N GLU A 139 0.31 -17.88 -1.04
CA GLU A 139 1.36 -18.83 -0.70
C GLU A 139 2.70 -18.14 -0.38
N HIS A 140 2.85 -16.85 -0.73
CA HIS A 140 4.12 -16.17 -0.57
C HIS A 140 4.45 -15.87 0.90
N PRO A 141 5.60 -16.33 1.41
CA PRO A 141 6.02 -16.12 2.80
C PRO A 141 6.42 -14.66 3.04
N VAL A 142 5.74 -14.01 3.99
CA VAL A 142 6.01 -12.59 4.37
C VAL A 142 6.57 -12.41 5.79
N ASN A 143 6.61 -13.48 6.59
CA ASN A 143 7.17 -13.46 7.95
C ASN A 143 8.61 -14.01 7.96
N GLU A 144 9.55 -13.29 8.58
CA GLU A 144 10.97 -13.65 8.61
C GLU A 144 11.27 -15.01 9.26
N SER A 145 10.49 -15.39 10.28
CA SER A 145 10.58 -16.70 10.93
C SER A 145 10.14 -17.86 10.04
N LEU A 146 9.31 -17.58 9.02
CA LEU A 146 8.94 -18.55 7.99
C LEU A 146 9.98 -18.52 6.86
N ILE A 147 10.46 -17.34 6.45
CA ILE A 147 11.48 -17.18 5.39
C ILE A 147 12.79 -17.89 5.74
N SER A 148 13.21 -17.86 7.02
CA SER A 148 14.42 -18.54 7.50
C SER A 148 14.30 -20.07 7.58
N ARG A 149 13.08 -20.62 7.51
CA ARG A 149 12.80 -22.07 7.59
C ARG A 149 12.48 -22.71 6.24
N LEU A 150 12.50 -21.92 5.15
CA LEU A 150 12.24 -22.45 3.82
C LEU A 150 13.49 -23.10 3.26
N THR A 151 13.46 -24.43 3.17
CA THR A 151 14.15 -25.16 2.09
C THR A 151 13.75 -24.57 0.72
N PRO A 152 14.60 -24.65 -0.31
CA PRO A 152 14.39 -23.99 -1.60
C PRO A 152 12.96 -24.21 -2.08
N TRP A 153 12.23 -23.11 -2.23
CA TRP A 153 10.81 -23.11 -2.59
C TRP A 153 10.62 -23.92 -3.87
N ARG A 154 9.60 -24.79 -3.88
CA ARG A 154 9.36 -25.79 -4.93
C ARG A 154 9.43 -25.18 -6.33
N VAL A 155 10.37 -25.67 -7.12
CA VAL A 155 10.38 -25.53 -8.57
C VAL A 155 9.12 -26.21 -9.13
N GLY A 156 8.33 -25.47 -9.90
CA GLY A 156 7.48 -26.03 -10.94
C GLY A 156 5.98 -25.98 -10.69
N ARG A 157 5.32 -25.03 -11.37
CA ARG A 157 4.35 -25.36 -12.43
C ARG A 157 4.26 -24.22 -13.44
N GLY A 158 5.36 -24.02 -14.18
CA GLY A 158 5.29 -23.36 -15.47
C GLY A 158 4.43 -24.24 -16.39
N ARG A 159 3.20 -23.81 -16.69
CA ARG A 159 2.48 -24.31 -17.85
C ARG A 159 3.13 -23.65 -19.07
N HIS A 160 4.09 -24.35 -19.67
CA HIS A 160 4.37 -24.16 -21.08
C HIS A 160 3.13 -24.59 -21.88
N ARG A 161 2.56 -23.64 -22.60
CA ARG A 161 1.89 -23.88 -23.88
C ARG A 161 2.45 -22.89 -24.88
#